data_AF-A0A7K2YR14-F1
#
_entry.id   AF-A0A7K2YR14-F1
#
_cell.length_a   1.000
_cell.length_b   1.000
_cell.length_c   1.000
_cell.angle_alpha   90.00
_cell.angle_beta   90.00
_cell.angle_gamma   90.00
#
_symmetry.space_group_name_H-M   'P 1'
#
loop_
_entity.id
_entity.type
_entity.pdbx_description
1 polymer ?
#
loop_
_entity_poly.entity_id
_entity_poly.type
_entity_poly.pdbx_seq_one_letter_code
_entity_poly.pdbx_strand_id
1 'polypeptide(L)'
;MTELIREVPVPRELLNTEPRGIERQTGAENRALLYRALADAGVELGMYDHLIVAWLGGWDSPTVLAVASLIARAGGPNEQAT
;
A
#
# COMPACT_ATOMS: atom_id res chain seq x y z
N MET A 1 -16.52 -0.76 18.74
CA MET A 1 -15.45 -1.76 18.92
C MET A 1 -14.44 -1.50 17.81
N THR A 2 -13.32 -0.84 18.12
CA THR A 2 -12.30 -0.51 17.11
C THR A 2 -11.49 -1.77 16.84
N GLU A 3 -11.59 -2.32 15.64
CA GLU A 3 -10.81 -3.48 15.23
C GLU A 3 -9.32 -3.11 15.23
N LEU A 4 -8.49 -3.93 15.87
CA LEU A 4 -7.05 -3.69 15.92
C LEU A 4 -6.45 -4.05 14.56
N ILE A 5 -6.11 -3.06 13.76
CA ILE A 5 -5.48 -3.23 12.44
C ILE A 5 -3.99 -3.54 12.67
N ARG A 6 -3.50 -4.68 12.18
CA ARG A 6 -2.07 -4.99 12.24
C ARG A 6 -1.30 -4.13 11.24
N GLU A 7 -0.13 -3.66 11.64
CA GLU A 7 0.78 -3.00 10.72
C GLU A 7 1.44 -4.03 9.80
N VAL A 8 1.30 -3.84 8.50
CA VAL A 8 1.94 -4.66 7.47
C VAL A 8 3.08 -3.83 6.85
N PRO A 9 4.32 -4.35 6.79
CA PRO A 9 5.42 -3.63 6.17
C PRO A 9 5.26 -3.55 4.65
N VAL A 10 5.53 -2.38 4.07
CA VAL A 10 5.54 -2.18 2.61
C VAL A 10 6.95 -2.51 2.08
N PRO A 11 7.10 -3.47 1.14
CA PRO A 11 8.37 -3.71 0.48
C PRO A 11 8.81 -2.48 -0.34
N ARG A 12 10.07 -2.06 -0.19
CA ARG A 12 10.65 -0.92 -0.92
C ARG A 12 11.63 -1.31 -2.03
N GLU A 13 11.92 -2.60 -2.15
CA GLU A 13 12.78 -3.21 -3.18
C GLU A 13 11.97 -3.52 -4.45
N LEU A 14 12.64 -3.86 -5.57
CA LEU A 14 11.97 -4.37 -6.76
C LEU A 14 11.29 -5.72 -6.47
N LEU A 15 10.02 -5.84 -6.83
CA LEU A 15 9.26 -7.08 -6.70
C LEU A 15 9.46 -7.95 -7.95
N ASN A 16 10.34 -8.94 -7.86
CA ASN A 16 10.54 -9.95 -8.90
C ASN A 16 9.75 -11.25 -8.65
N THR A 17 9.15 -11.35 -7.47
CA THR A 17 8.31 -12.44 -7.04
C THR A 17 7.06 -11.87 -6.37
N GLU A 18 6.01 -12.69 -6.30
CA GLU A 18 4.79 -12.35 -5.58
C GLU A 18 5.12 -11.90 -4.15
N PRO A 19 4.71 -10.68 -3.73
CA PRO A 19 4.91 -10.24 -2.37
C PRO A 19 3.96 -11.01 -1.47
N ARG A 20 4.47 -12.10 -0.88
CA ARG A 20 3.77 -12.80 0.18
C ARG A 20 3.81 -11.92 1.42
N GLY A 21 2.73 -11.18 1.64
CA GLY A 21 2.48 -10.51 2.91
C GLY A 21 2.32 -11.50 4.06
N ILE A 22 1.83 -11.00 5.19
CA ILE A 22 1.24 -11.88 6.20
C ILE A 22 0.07 -12.59 5.51
N GLU A 23 0.14 -13.92 5.32
CA GLU A 23 -0.96 -14.71 4.78
C GLU A 23 -2.23 -14.36 5.58
N ARG A 24 -3.29 -13.92 4.89
CA ARG A 24 -4.57 -13.42 5.43
C ARG A 24 -4.56 -11.97 5.98
N GLN A 25 -4.23 -10.98 5.15
CA GLN A 25 -4.61 -9.59 5.47
C GLN A 25 -6.12 -9.40 5.29
N THR A 26 -6.75 -8.65 6.19
CA THR A 26 -8.14 -8.23 6.02
C THR A 26 -8.21 -7.06 5.04
N GLY A 27 -9.41 -6.82 4.47
CA GLY A 27 -9.61 -5.62 3.63
C GLY A 27 -9.37 -4.31 4.39
N ALA A 28 -9.51 -4.31 5.72
CA ALA A 28 -9.18 -3.14 6.55
C ALA A 28 -7.66 -2.91 6.65
N GLU A 29 -6.88 -3.98 6.82
CA GLU A 29 -5.42 -3.94 6.80
C GLU A 29 -4.89 -3.48 5.44
N ASN A 30 -5.45 -4.02 4.34
CA ASN A 30 -5.13 -3.60 2.97
C ASN A 30 -5.38 -2.10 2.74
N ARG A 31 -6.54 -1.57 3.16
CA ARG A 31 -6.82 -0.13 3.04
C ARG A 31 -5.85 0.71 3.86
N ALA A 32 -5.57 0.31 5.09
CA ALA A 32 -4.66 1.04 5.97
C ALA A 32 -3.24 1.08 5.38
N LEU A 33 -2.79 -0.04 4.79
CA LEU A 33 -1.51 -0.13 4.08
C LEU A 33 -1.43 0.89 2.93
N LEU A 34 -2.45 0.95 2.08
CA LEU A 34 -2.50 1.87 0.95
C LEU A 34 -2.48 3.33 1.39
N TYR A 35 -3.31 3.69 2.39
CA TYR A 35 -3.34 5.05 2.93
C TYR A 35 -1.99 5.48 3.49
N ARG A 36 -1.32 4.59 4.23
CA ARG A 36 0.02 4.85 4.74
C ARG A 36 1.02 5.04 3.60
N ALA A 37 1.04 4.15 2.62
CA ALA A 37 1.98 4.24 1.50
C ALA A 37 1.82 5.56 0.72
N LEU A 38 0.58 6.00 0.48
CA LEU A 38 0.26 7.27 -0.16
C LEU A 38 0.71 8.48 0.66
N ALA A 39 0.45 8.45 1.98
CA ALA A 39 0.88 9.52 2.88
C ALA A 39 2.40 9.62 2.97
N ASP A 40 3.09 8.48 3.09
CA ASP A 40 4.56 8.41 3.12
C ASP A 40 5.18 8.92 1.80
N ALA A 41 4.48 8.75 0.67
CA ALA A 41 4.87 9.26 -0.64
C ALA A 41 4.45 10.73 -0.90
N GLY A 42 3.80 11.39 0.06
CA GLY A 42 3.39 12.79 -0.05
C GLY A 42 2.22 13.03 -1.03
N VAL A 43 1.40 12.01 -1.29
CA VAL A 43 0.24 12.14 -2.19
C VAL A 43 -0.95 12.75 -1.45
N GLU A 44 -1.41 13.91 -1.91
CA GLU A 44 -2.68 14.51 -1.46
C GLU A 44 -3.85 13.76 -2.11
N LEU A 45 -4.87 13.40 -1.32
CA LEU A 45 -6.02 12.62 -1.78
C LEU A 45 -7.28 13.48 -1.86
N GLY A 46 -7.91 13.46 -3.03
CA GLY A 46 -9.26 13.96 -3.23
C GLY A 46 -10.33 12.95 -2.80
N MET A 47 -11.58 13.41 -2.81
CA MET A 47 -12.72 12.58 -2.39
C MET A 47 -12.87 11.29 -3.20
N TYR A 48 -12.62 11.34 -4.51
CA TYR A 48 -12.72 10.15 -5.36
C TYR A 48 -11.56 9.17 -5.11
N ASP A 49 -10.36 9.68 -4.81
CA ASP A 49 -9.20 8.85 -4.48
C ASP A 49 -9.46 8.02 -3.23
N HIS A 50 -10.12 8.60 -2.21
CA HIS A 50 -10.57 7.85 -1.04
C HIS A 50 -11.51 6.68 -1.38
N LEU A 51 -12.42 6.85 -2.35
CA LEU A 51 -13.30 5.78 -2.82
C LEU A 51 -12.49 4.71 -3.56
N ILE A 52 -11.50 5.10 -4.36
CA ILE A 52 -10.61 4.19 -5.07
C ILE A 52 -9.74 3.40 -4.09
N VAL A 53 -9.15 4.03 -3.08
CA VAL A 53 -8.37 3.35 -2.04
C VAL A 53 -9.24 2.37 -1.26
N ALA A 54 -10.50 2.74 -0.99
CA ALA A 54 -11.45 1.85 -0.33
C ALA A 54 -11.78 0.60 -1.18
N TRP A 55 -11.99 0.80 -2.49
CA TRP A 55 -12.22 -0.29 -3.44
C TRP A 55 -11.00 -1.20 -3.61
N LEU A 56 -9.80 -0.62 -3.79
CA LEU A 56 -8.53 -1.35 -3.90
C LEU A 56 -8.23 -2.18 -2.65
N GLY A 57 -8.58 -1.69 -1.46
CA GLY A 57 -8.38 -2.46 -0.23
C GLY A 57 -9.22 -3.74 -0.16
N GLY A 58 -10.24 -3.90 -1.00
CA GLY A 58 -11.01 -5.15 -1.12
C GLY A 58 -10.33 -6.23 -1.97
N TRP A 59 -9.20 -5.93 -2.61
CA TRP A 59 -8.46 -6.88 -3.43
C TRP A 59 -7.61 -7.82 -2.59
N ASP A 60 -7.02 -8.83 -3.24
CA ASP A 60 -6.11 -9.77 -2.59
C ASP A 60 -4.84 -9.07 -2.07
N SER A 61 -4.27 -9.62 -0.99
CA SER A 61 -3.12 -9.03 -0.32
C SER A 61 -1.88 -8.88 -1.22
N PRO A 62 -1.51 -9.87 -2.06
CA PRO A 62 -0.39 -9.71 -3.00
C PRO A 62 -0.55 -8.51 -3.93
N THR A 63 -1.73 -8.31 -4.50
CA THR A 63 -1.98 -7.17 -5.38
C THR A 63 -1.88 -5.83 -4.63
N VAL A 64 -2.49 -5.74 -3.45
CA VAL A 64 -2.45 -4.53 -2.63
C VAL A 64 -1.01 -4.18 -2.20
N LEU A 65 -0.22 -5.20 -1.82
CA LEU A 65 1.20 -5.02 -1.49
C LEU A 65 2.03 -4.55 -2.69
N ALA A 66 1.76 -5.08 -3.88
CA ALA A 66 2.44 -4.64 -5.09
C ALA A 66 2.17 -3.15 -5.38
N VAL A 67 0.92 -2.71 -5.23
CA VAL A 67 0.53 -1.29 -5.39
C VAL A 67 1.19 -0.42 -4.33
N ALA A 68 1.11 -0.80 -3.05
CA ALA A 68 1.75 -0.05 -1.96
C ALA A 68 3.28 0.06 -2.17
N SER A 69 3.91 -1.03 -2.63
CA SER A 69 5.33 -1.06 -2.96
C SER A 69 5.70 -0.12 -4.10
N LEU A 70 4.90 -0.06 -5.17
CA LEU A 70 5.09 0.89 -6.27
C LEU A 70 5.01 2.34 -5.79
N ILE A 71 4.00 2.67 -4.98
CA ILE A 71 3.81 4.01 -4.41
C ILE A 71 5.01 4.39 -3.54
N ALA A 72 5.43 3.50 -2.64
CA ALA A 72 6.55 3.75 -1.73
C ALA A 72 7.86 3.98 -2.48
N ARG A 73 8.11 3.26 -3.59
CA ARG A 73 9.30 3.48 -4.44
C ARG A 73 9.21 4.79 -5.22
N ALA A 74 8.03 5.15 -5.71
CA ALA A 74 7.82 6.39 -6.45
C ALA A 74 8.03 7.64 -5.57
N GLY A 75 7.69 7.56 -4.28
CA GLY A 75 7.93 8.63 -3.30
C GLY A 75 9.32 8.65 -2.68
N GLY A 76 10.14 7.61 -2.91
CA GLY A 76 11.52 7.54 -2.39
C GLY A 76 12.50 8.42 -3.15
N PRO A 77 13.72 8.66 -2.61
CA PRO A 77 14.78 9.34 -3.33
C PRO A 77 15.07 8.61 -4.64
N ASN A 78 14.91 9.30 -5.76
CA ASN A 78 15.14 8.72 -7.07
C ASN A 78 16.65 8.60 -7.30
N GLU A 79 17.27 7.46 -6.95
CA GLU A 79 18.70 7.20 -7.25
C GLU A 79 18.99 7.13 -8.76
N GLN A 80 17.97 7.25 -9.62
CA GLN A 80 18.08 7.19 -11.07
C GLN A 80 18.01 8.57 -11.76
N ALA A 81 18.07 9.67 -11.02
CA ALA A 81 18.30 11.00 -11.60
C ALA A 81 19.79 11.36 -11.53
N THR A 82 20.58 10.79 -12.45
CA THR A 82 21.95 11.26 -12.75
C THR A 82 21.90 12.26 -13.91
#